data_AF-A0A8J7Y1P5-F1
#
_entry.id   AF-A0A8J7Y1P5-F1
#
_cell.length_a   1.000
_cell.length_b   1.000
_cell.length_c   1.000
_cell.angle_alpha   90.00
_cell.angle_beta   90.00
_cell.angle_gamma   90.00
#
_symmetry.space_group_name_H-M   'P 1'
#
loop_
_entity.id
_entity.type
_entity.pdbx_description
1 polymer ?
#
loop_
_entity_poly.entity_id
_entity_poly.type
_entity_poly.pdbx_seq_one_letter_code
_entity_poly.pdbx_strand_id
1 'polypeptide(L)' 'MITAHECESCHTVVYVEGKEEPFCPRCRGRMFPKDLELPRNAKKIHCPQCDKDFYVTTEPFKCPFCDYSFSLGSYG' A
#
# COMPACT_ATOMS: atom_id res chain seq x y z
N MET A 1 10.23 10.85 -5.22
CA MET A 1 10.51 9.61 -5.97
C MET A 1 9.60 8.54 -5.41
N ILE A 2 8.85 7.87 -6.28
CA ILE A 2 7.99 6.76 -5.89
C ILE A 2 8.82 5.49 -5.91
N THR A 3 8.69 4.67 -4.88
CA THR A 3 9.33 3.35 -4.80
C THR A 3 8.27 2.27 -4.69
N ALA A 4 8.46 1.17 -5.42
CA ALA A 4 7.58 0.01 -5.34
C ALA A 4 8.13 -0.96 -4.29
N HIS A 5 7.22 -1.55 -3.51
CA HIS A 5 7.53 -2.55 -2.50
C HIS A 5 6.62 -3.74 -2.71
N GLU A 6 7.18 -4.94 -2.77
CA GLU A 6 6.44 -6.18 -2.96
C GLU A 6 6.50 -7.02 -1.68
N CYS A 7 5.36 -7.53 -1.25
CA CYS A 7 5.27 -8.46 -0.13
C CYS A 7 5.77 -9.86 -0.54
N GLU A 8 6.71 -10.42 0.23
CA GLU A 8 7.26 -11.75 -0.03
C GLU A 8 6.21 -12.87 0.08
N SER A 9 5.23 -12.73 0.98
CA SER A 9 4.28 -13.81 1.27
C SER A 9 3.07 -13.87 0.32
N CYS A 10 2.62 -12.72 -0.19
CA CYS A 10 1.38 -12.65 -0.98
C CYS A 10 1.50 -11.83 -2.26
N HIS A 11 2.73 -11.37 -2.59
CA HIS A 11 3.05 -10.63 -3.81
C HIS A 11 2.24 -9.35 -4.05
N THR A 12 1.61 -8.82 -2.99
CA THR A 12 0.96 -7.51 -3.06
C THR A 12 2.01 -6.43 -3.22
N VAL A 13 1.81 -5.54 -4.20
CA VAL A 13 2.70 -4.40 -4.45
C VAL A 13 2.07 -3.13 -3.92
N VAL A 14 2.86 -2.34 -3.18
CA VAL A 14 2.51 -1.00 -2.69
C VAL A 14 3.55 -0.03 -3.21
N TYR A 15 3.09 1.13 -3.66
CA TYR A 15 3.97 2.20 -4.09
C TYR A 15 3.88 3.34 -3.09
N VAL A 16 5.03 3.87 -2.68
CA VAL A 16 5.12 4.89 -1.63
C VAL A 16 6.02 6.03 -2.07
N GLU A 17 5.68 7.24 -1.65
CA GLU A 17 6.54 8.41 -1.83
C GLU A 17 7.47 8.55 -0.62
N GLY A 18 8.78 8.63 -0.89
CA GLY A 18 9.79 8.81 0.17
C GLY A 18 10.57 7.53 0.49
N LYS A 19 11.09 7.45 1.72
CA LYS A 19 12.03 6.41 2.18
C LYS A 19 11.44 5.46 3.23
N GLU A 20 10.17 5.63 3.57
CA GLU A 20 9.56 4.81 4.63
C GLU A 20 9.21 3.41 4.10
N GLU A 21 9.46 2.40 4.92
CA GLU A 21 9.24 1.00 4.58
C GLU A 21 7.81 0.58 4.94
N PRO A 22 6.97 0.21 3.95
CA PRO A 22 5.61 -0.22 4.21
C PRO A 22 5.55 -1.68 4.70
N PHE A 23 4.50 -2.00 5.46
CA PHE A 23 4.04 -3.37 5.68
C PHE A 23 2.97 -3.75 4.68
N CYS A 24 2.83 -5.05 4.41
CA CYS A 24 1.82 -5.51 3.48
C CYS A 24 0.40 -5.13 3.97
N PRO A 25 -0.39 -4.41 3.17
CA PRO A 25 -1.75 -4.00 3.55
C PRO A 25 -2.74 -5.18 3.59
N ARG A 26 -2.32 -6.36 3.13
CA ARG A 26 -3.16 -7.57 3.08
C ARG A 26 -2.84 -8.56 4.20
N CYS A 27 -1.57 -8.91 4.39
CA CYS A 27 -1.15 -9.92 5.36
C CYS A 27 -0.23 -9.39 6.48
N ARG A 28 0.12 -8.10 6.47
CA ARG A 28 1.10 -7.47 7.39
C ARG A 28 2.52 -8.07 7.33
N GLY A 29 2.79 -8.90 6.31
CA GLY A 29 4.14 -9.39 6.03
C GLY A 29 5.10 -8.28 5.64
N ARG A 30 6.40 -8.57 5.76
CA ARG A 30 7.48 -7.69 5.32
C ARG A 30 7.40 -7.45 3.81
N MET A 31 7.71 -6.23 3.40
CA MET A 31 7.80 -5.85 1.99
C MET A 31 9.24 -5.50 1.65
N PHE A 32 9.61 -5.72 0.38
CA PHE A 32 10.95 -5.45 -0.13
C PHE A 32 10.87 -4.54 -1.34
N PRO A 33 11.83 -3.62 -1.51
CA PRO A 33 11.86 -2.73 -2.65
C PRO A 33 11.99 -3.52 -3.96
N LYS A 34 11.28 -3.07 -4.98
CA LYS A 34 11.32 -3.59 -6.34
C LYS A 34 11.48 -2.45 -7.33
N ASP A 35 12.15 -2.75 -8.43
CA ASP A 35 12.28 -1.85 -9.56
C ASP A 35 11.04 -2.01 -10.46
N LEU A 36 9.93 -1.42 -10.03
CA LEU A 36 8.66 -1.42 -10.76
C LEU A 36 8.17 0.02 -10.89
N GLU A 37 7.71 0.37 -12.09
CA GLU A 37 7.09 1.66 -12.34
C GLU A 37 5.66 1.69 -11.76
N LEU A 38 5.20 2.88 -11.37
CA LEU A 38 3.82 3.08 -10.92
C LEU A 38 2.86 2.84 -12.09
N PRO A 39 1.98 1.82 -12.03
CA PRO A 39 1.10 1.50 -13.14
C PRO A 39 -0.04 2.53 -13.20
N ARG A 40 -0.53 2.81 -14.42
CA ARG A 40 -1.55 3.86 -14.66
C ARG A 40 -2.89 3.59 -13.95
N ASN A 41 -3.17 2.34 -13.61
CA ASN A 41 -4.37 1.92 -12.89
C ASN A 41 -4.19 1.88 -11.36
N ALA A 42 -3.01 2.25 -10.83
CA ALA A 42 -2.82 2.39 -9.39
C ALA A 42 -3.69 3.54 -8.86
N LYS A 43 -4.38 3.29 -7.76
CA LYS A 43 -5.16 4.30 -7.05
C LYS A 43 -4.34 4.86 -5.91
N LYS A 44 -4.34 6.19 -5.79
CA LYS A 44 -3.81 6.88 -4.60
C LYS A 44 -4.81 6.73 -3.46
N ILE A 45 -4.35 6.23 -2.33
CA ILE A 45 -5.13 6.07 -1.09
C ILE A 45 -4.48 6.94 -0.02
N HIS A 46 -5.31 7.73 0.65
CA HIS A 46 -4.93 8.52 1.80
C HIS A 46 -5.39 7.81 3.08
N CYS A 47 -4.49 7.62 4.04
CA CYS A 47 -4.82 7.04 5.33
C CYS A 47 -5.27 8.13 6.32
N PRO A 48 -6.54 8.13 6.79
CA PRO A 48 -7.04 9.17 7.69
C PRO A 48 -6.44 9.11 9.11
N GLN A 49 -5.76 8.00 9.48
CA GLN A 49 -5.20 7.83 10.82
C GLN A 49 -3.75 8.33 10.93
N CYS A 50 -2.93 8.13 9.90
CA CYS A 50 -1.53 8.52 9.92
C CYS A 50 -1.17 9.61 8.90
N ASP A 51 -2.18 10.13 8.18
CA ASP A 51 -2.05 11.21 7.19
C ASP A 51 -1.06 10.91 6.06
N LYS A 52 -0.86 9.61 5.76
CA LYS A 52 0.07 9.13 4.74
C LYS A 52 -0.66 8.71 3.48
N ASP A 53 -0.06 9.04 2.35
CA ASP A 53 -0.47 8.61 1.03
C ASP A 53 0.33 7.39 0.56
N PHE A 54 -0.35 6.49 -0.14
CA PHE A 54 0.27 5.36 -0.84
C PHE A 54 -0.56 4.99 -2.07
N TYR A 55 0.03 4.20 -2.98
CA TYR A 55 -0.66 3.74 -4.18
C TYR A 55 -0.71 2.23 -4.23
N VAL A 56 -1.85 1.70 -4.68
CA VAL A 56 -2.10 0.26 -4.83
C VAL A 56 -2.96 0.00 -6.06
N THR A 57 -2.79 -1.16 -6.68
CA THR A 57 -3.63 -1.60 -7.82
C THR A 57 -4.90 -2.31 -7.36
N THR A 58 -4.93 -2.80 -6.12
CA THR A 58 -6.07 -3.47 -5.49
C THR A 58 -6.49 -2.74 -4.23
N GLU A 59 -7.76 -2.88 -3.85
CA GLU A 59 -8.28 -2.23 -2.64
C GLU A 59 -7.59 -2.80 -1.39
N PRO A 60 -6.95 -1.96 -0.56
CA PRO A 60 -6.20 -2.42 0.60
C PRO A 60 -7.14 -2.70 1.77
N PHE A 61 -6.90 -3.78 2.53
CA PHE A 61 -7.63 -4.05 3.77
C PHE A 61 -7.09 -3.21 4.95
N LYS A 62 -5.78 -2.94 4.99
CA LYS A 62 -5.11 -2.14 6.02
C LYS A 62 -4.20 -1.08 5.43
N CYS A 63 -3.89 -0.06 6.22
CA CYS A 63 -2.84 0.90 5.91
C CYS A 63 -1.47 0.22 5.93
N PRO A 64 -0.58 0.47 4.95
CA PRO A 64 0.78 -0.06 4.97
C PRO A 64 1.66 0.49 6.12
N PHE A 65 1.30 1.63 6.70
CA PHE A 65 2.16 2.37 7.64
C PHE A 65 1.64 2.37 9.09
N CYS A 66 0.38 2.02 9.31
CA CYS A 66 -0.22 1.93 10.66
C CYS A 66 -1.19 0.75 10.73
N ASP A 67 -1.92 0.61 11.84
CA ASP A 67 -2.90 -0.47 12.03
C ASP A 67 -4.34 -0.08 11.62
N TYR A 68 -4.52 1.08 10.99
CA TYR A 68 -5.81 1.47 10.42
C TYR A 68 -6.29 0.42 9.43
N SER A 69 -7.54 -0.03 9.61
CA SER A 69 -8.20 -0.95 8.70
C SER A 69 -9.19 -0.16 7.86
N PHE A 70 -9.03 -0.22 6.54
CA PHE A 70 -10.02 0.36 5.64
C PHE A 70 -11.27 -0.53 5.77
N SER A 71 -12.30 0.02 6.40
CA SER A 71 -13.59 -0.66 6.45
C SER A 71 -14.04 -0.84 5.00
N LEU A 72 -14.38 -2.07 4.59
CA LEU A 72 -15.07 -2.36 3.33
C LEU A 72 -16.44 -1.65 3.37
N GLY A 73 -16.43 -0.35 3.13
CA GLY A 73 -17.60 0.51 3.18
C GLY A 73 -18.35 0.46 1.87
N SER A 74 -19.26 -0.52 1.78
CA SER A 74 -20.49 -0.52 0.97
C SER A 74 -20.34 -0.31 -0.55
N TYR A 75 -20.70 -1.34 -1.32
CA TYR A 75 -21.27 -1.19 -2.66
C TYR A 75 -22.25 0.00 -2.66
N GLY A 76 -21.86 1.10 -3.29
CA GLY A 76 -22.71 2.24 -3.61
C GLY A 76 -23.04 2.20 -5.09
#